data_AF-A0A2E8THT4-F1
#
_entry.id   AF-A0A2E8THT4-F1
#
_cell.length_a   1.000
_cell.length_b   1.000
_cell.length_c   1.000
_cell.angle_alpha   90.00
_cell.angle_beta   90.00
_cell.angle_gamma   90.00
#
_symmetry.space_group_name_H-M   'P 1'
#
loop_
_entity.id
_entity.type
_entity.pdbx_description
1 polymer ?
#
loop_
_entity_poly.entity_id
_entity_poly.type
_entity_poly.pdbx_seq_one_letter_code
_entity_poly.pdbx_strand_id
1 'polypeptide(L)'
;MSNNVNESNWWIWKVFWILLVITALEVFLGILKVNEVLPEVLIHDKFLGLEWLTHIFIVLTLIKAAYIVNIFMHLGFERKSLQWTILLPAFILIPYLLFIIITEALYANIML
;
A
#
# COMPACT_ATOMS: atom_id res chain seq x y z
N MET A 1 22.46 9.82 -40.29
CA MET A 1 22.73 8.86 -39.19
C MET A 1 21.49 8.86 -38.31
N SER A 2 20.71 7.76 -38.30
CA SER A 2 19.52 7.63 -37.44
C SER A 2 19.97 7.56 -35.99
N ASN A 3 19.61 8.54 -35.18
CA ASN A 3 19.82 8.48 -33.74
C ASN A 3 18.80 7.51 -33.16
N ASN A 4 19.19 6.24 -33.05
CA ASN A 4 18.40 5.23 -32.36
C ASN A 4 18.44 5.53 -30.86
N VAL A 5 17.52 6.39 -30.41
CA VAL A 5 17.28 6.62 -28.99
C VAL A 5 16.67 5.32 -28.46
N ASN A 6 17.48 4.52 -27.75
CA ASN A 6 16.93 3.45 -26.95
C ASN A 6 16.00 4.10 -25.92
N GLU A 7 14.69 4.00 -26.10
CA GLU A 7 13.72 4.44 -25.10
C GLU A 7 13.89 3.55 -23.87
N SER A 8 14.77 3.96 -22.97
CA SER A 8 15.13 3.17 -21.81
C SER A 8 14.01 3.25 -20.79
N ASN A 9 13.14 2.25 -20.76
CA ASN A 9 12.16 2.00 -19.69
C ASN A 9 12.81 1.68 -18.33
N TRP A 10 14.08 2.06 -18.15
CA TRP A 10 14.91 1.76 -16.99
C TRP A 10 14.30 2.32 -15.70
N TRP A 11 13.61 3.45 -15.77
CA TRP A 11 12.91 4.02 -14.60
C TRP A 11 11.76 3.12 -14.12
N ILE A 12 11.03 2.47 -15.04
CA ILE A 12 9.92 1.56 -14.72
C ILE A 12 10.47 0.33 -14.00
N TRP A 13 11.56 -0.23 -14.52
CA TRP A 13 12.25 -1.37 -13.92
C TRP A 13 12.79 -1.07 -12.51
N LYS A 14 13.31 0.14 -12.28
CA LYS A 14 13.75 0.57 -10.95
C LYS A 14 12.59 0.58 -9.95
N VAL A 15 11.45 1.15 -10.32
CA VAL A 15 10.28 1.24 -9.44
C VAL A 15 9.62 -0.12 -9.25
N PHE A 16 9.63 -0.97 -10.27
CA PHE A 16 9.19 -2.36 -10.15
C PHE A 16 9.94 -3.11 -9.05
N TRP A 17 11.27 -3.05 -9.03
CA TRP A 17 12.04 -3.71 -7.98
C TRP A 17 11.79 -3.13 -6.59
N ILE A 18 11.63 -1.81 -6.48
CA ILE A 18 11.25 -1.16 -5.21
C ILE A 18 9.92 -1.70 -4.70
N LEU A 19 8.89 -1.73 -5.56
CA LEU A 19 7.57 -2.20 -5.19
C LEU A 19 7.54 -3.70 -4.91
N LEU A 20 8.33 -4.49 -5.64
CA LEU A 20 8.49 -5.92 -5.39
C LEU A 20 9.09 -6.16 -4.01
N VAL A 21 10.17 -5.45 -3.64
CA VAL A 21 10.80 -5.59 -2.32
C VAL A 21 9.85 -5.16 -1.20
N ILE A 22 9.16 -4.02 -1.36
CA ILE A 22 8.17 -3.55 -0.38
C ILE A 22 7.07 -4.60 -0.20
N THR A 23 6.54 -5.16 -1.29
CA THR A 23 5.47 -6.16 -1.24
C THR A 23 5.95 -7.48 -0.65
N ALA A 24 7.18 -7.91 -0.97
CA ALA A 24 7.78 -9.10 -0.37
C ALA A 24 7.98 -8.93 1.14
N LEU A 25 8.41 -7.74 1.59
CA LEU A 25 8.52 -7.41 3.01
C LEU A 25 7.15 -7.40 3.70
N GLU A 26 6.11 -6.84 3.08
CA GLU A 26 4.74 -6.89 3.61
C GLU A 26 4.27 -8.33 3.81
N VAL A 27 4.43 -9.20 2.80
CA VAL A 27 4.03 -10.61 2.91
C VAL A 27 4.85 -11.33 3.97
N PHE A 28 6.16 -11.07 4.04
CA PHE A 28 7.02 -11.67 5.05
C PHE A 28 6.63 -11.25 6.47
N LEU A 29 6.36 -9.95 6.70
CA LEU A 29 5.82 -9.46 7.97
C LEU A 29 4.46 -10.08 8.30
N GLY A 30 3.62 -10.32 7.29
CA GLY A 30 2.33 -11.00 7.47
C GLY A 30 2.48 -12.45 7.91
N ILE A 31 3.42 -13.18 7.31
CA ILE A 31 3.74 -14.56 7.70
C ILE A 31 4.33 -14.61 9.11
N LEU A 32 5.27 -13.72 9.42
CA LEU A 32 5.90 -13.67 10.74
C LEU A 32 4.90 -13.28 11.85
N LYS A 33 3.89 -12.45 11.54
CA LYS A 33 2.76 -12.17 12.43
C LYS A 33 2.01 -13.44 12.80
N VAL A 34 1.67 -14.25 11.79
CA VAL A 34 0.92 -15.51 11.97
C VAL A 34 1.72 -16.55 12.77
N ASN A 35 3.03 -16.59 12.58
CA ASN A 35 3.91 -17.51 13.31
C ASN A 35 4.28 -17.03 14.73
N GLU A 36 3.70 -15.92 15.22
CA GLU A 36 3.96 -15.32 16.55
C GLU A 36 5.44 -15.01 16.85
N VAL A 37 6.28 -14.88 15.82
CA VAL A 37 7.72 -14.60 15.98
C VAL A 37 7.99 -13.09 16.16
N LEU A 38 7.00 -12.23 15.91
CA LEU A 38 7.14 -10.78 16.03
C LEU A 38 7.16 -10.32 17.50
N PRO A 39 7.93 -9.26 17.83
CA PRO A 39 7.98 -8.74 19.18
C PRO A 39 6.59 -8.29 19.66
N GLU A 40 6.26 -8.59 20.92
CA GLU A 40 4.96 -8.30 21.53
C GLU A 40 4.57 -6.83 21.40
N VAL A 41 5.51 -5.90 21.36
CA VAL A 41 5.27 -4.46 21.16
C VAL A 41 4.60 -4.15 19.80
N LEU A 42 4.78 -4.97 18.77
CA LEU A 42 4.13 -4.77 17.47
C LEU A 42 2.74 -5.39 17.38
N ILE A 43 2.43 -6.35 18.26
CA ILE A 43 1.21 -7.17 18.22
C ILE A 43 0.25 -6.80 19.36
N HIS A 44 0.75 -6.65 20.58
CA HIS A 44 -0.04 -6.40 21.79
C HIS A 44 -0.31 -4.93 22.06
N ASP A 45 0.58 -4.01 21.67
CA ASP A 45 0.28 -2.58 21.79
C ASP A 45 -0.75 -2.17 20.73
N LYS A 46 -1.96 -1.90 21.24
CA LYS A 46 -3.09 -1.42 20.47
C LYS A 46 -3.10 0.10 20.46
N PHE A 47 -2.84 0.68 19.30
CA PHE A 47 -3.03 2.11 19.06
C PHE A 47 -4.38 2.31 18.38
N LEU A 48 -5.24 3.17 18.91
CA LEU A 48 -6.60 3.40 18.36
C LEU A 48 -7.44 2.11 18.22
N GLY A 49 -7.22 1.10 19.07
CA GLY A 49 -7.95 -0.18 19.03
C GLY A 49 -7.46 -1.18 17.98
N LEU A 50 -6.43 -0.83 17.20
CA LEU A 50 -5.80 -1.71 16.21
C LEU A 50 -4.34 -1.96 16.58
N GLU A 51 -3.82 -3.13 16.21
CA GLU A 51 -2.40 -3.45 16.38
C GLU A 51 -1.51 -2.45 15.63
N TRP A 52 -0.36 -2.11 16.19
CA TRP A 52 0.61 -1.22 15.55
C TRP A 52 1.01 -1.72 14.15
N LEU A 53 1.15 -3.03 14.01
CA LEU A 53 1.44 -3.68 12.74
C LEU A 53 0.40 -3.36 11.65
N THR A 54 -0.88 -3.31 11.99
CA THR A 54 -1.95 -2.97 11.02
C THR A 54 -1.76 -1.55 10.46
N HIS A 55 -1.31 -0.60 11.27
CA HIS A 55 -1.02 0.76 10.81
C HIS A 55 0.12 0.78 9.79
N ILE A 56 1.17 -0.01 10.03
CA ILE A 56 2.31 -0.15 9.11
C ILE A 56 1.82 -0.69 7.76
N PHE A 57 0.98 -1.73 7.75
CA PHE A 57 0.40 -2.28 6.51
C PHE A 57 -0.43 -1.26 5.74
N ILE A 58 -1.25 -0.46 6.42
CA ILE A 58 -2.07 0.57 5.78
C ILE A 58 -1.16 1.63 5.12
N VAL A 59 -0.14 2.10 5.82
CA VAL A 59 0.79 3.10 5.29
C VAL A 59 1.58 2.55 4.10
N LEU A 60 2.12 1.33 4.20
CA LEU A 60 2.84 0.69 3.09
C LEU A 60 1.95 0.49 1.87
N THR A 61 0.68 0.13 2.08
CA THR A 61 -0.31 -0.02 1.01
C THR A 61 -0.59 1.31 0.30
N LEU A 62 -0.71 2.42 1.03
CA LEU A 62 -0.90 3.75 0.45
C LEU A 62 0.33 4.21 -0.36
N ILE A 63 1.54 3.99 0.17
CA ILE A 63 2.79 4.29 -0.55
C ILE A 63 2.84 3.49 -1.86
N LYS A 64 2.58 2.19 -1.80
CA LYS A 64 2.56 1.32 -2.98
C LYS A 64 1.55 1.79 -4.02
N ALA A 65 0.33 2.14 -3.60
CA ALA A 65 -0.69 2.66 -4.50
C ALA A 65 -0.23 3.94 -5.21
N ALA A 66 0.39 4.88 -4.49
CA ALA A 66 0.91 6.12 -5.09
C ALA A 66 2.03 5.86 -6.12
N TYR A 67 2.95 4.94 -5.83
CA TYR A 67 4.01 4.55 -6.79
C TYR A 67 3.45 3.85 -8.03
N ILE A 68 2.42 3.00 -7.88
CA ILE A 68 1.77 2.33 -9.02
C ILE A 68 1.10 3.35 -9.93
N VAL A 69 0.29 4.25 -9.36
CA VAL A 69 -0.43 5.26 -10.14
C VAL A 69 0.54 6.19 -10.87
N ASN A 70 1.58 6.69 -10.21
CA ASN A 70 2.49 7.64 -10.84
C ASN A 70 3.37 7.02 -11.93
N ILE A 71 3.91 5.81 -11.69
CA ILE A 71 4.96 5.23 -12.55
C ILE A 71 4.41 4.18 -13.52
N PHE A 72 3.58 3.24 -13.06
CA PHE A 72 3.10 2.15 -13.91
C PHE A 72 1.92 2.55 -14.79
N MET A 73 1.06 3.45 -14.30
CA MET A 73 0.00 4.02 -15.13
C MET A 73 0.47 5.23 -15.94
N HIS A 74 1.77 5.57 -15.87
CA HIS A 74 2.39 6.71 -16.56
C HIS A 74 1.70 8.06 -16.29
N LEU A 75 0.89 8.15 -15.24
CA LEU A 75 0.10 9.35 -14.95
C LEU A 75 0.98 10.51 -14.49
N GLY A 76 2.20 10.27 -14.00
CA GLY A 76 3.08 11.30 -13.45
C GLY A 76 3.41 12.46 -14.40
N PHE A 77 3.38 12.25 -15.71
CA PHE A 77 3.63 13.30 -16.72
C PHE A 77 2.35 13.79 -17.41
N GLU A 78 1.20 13.22 -17.06
CA GLU A 78 -0.09 13.54 -17.64
C GLU A 78 -0.75 14.75 -16.97
N ARG A 79 -1.87 15.20 -17.55
CA ARG A 79 -2.63 16.34 -17.03
C ARG A 79 -3.00 16.11 -15.57
N LYS A 80 -2.79 17.10 -14.71
CA LYS A 80 -3.10 17.00 -13.27
C LYS A 80 -4.54 16.56 -13.01
N SER A 81 -5.50 16.97 -13.84
CA SER A 81 -6.89 16.50 -13.73
C SER A 81 -7.01 14.97 -13.87
N LEU A 82 -6.27 14.35 -14.79
CA LEU A 82 -6.30 12.90 -15.01
C LEU A 82 -5.65 12.14 -13.82
N GLN A 83 -4.55 12.69 -13.29
CA GLN A 83 -3.90 12.18 -12.08
C GLN A 83 -4.86 12.15 -10.89
N TRP A 84 -5.52 13.28 -10.60
CA TRP A 84 -6.46 13.37 -9.49
C TRP A 84 -7.70 12.50 -9.68
N THR A 85 -8.22 12.34 -10.90
CA THR A 85 -9.35 11.44 -11.17
C THR A 85 -9.06 9.99 -10.79
N ILE A 86 -7.80 9.53 -10.89
CA ILE A 86 -7.43 8.15 -10.56
C ILE A 86 -6.92 8.03 -9.11
N LEU A 87 -6.16 9.03 -8.64
CA LEU A 87 -5.61 9.02 -7.28
C LEU A 87 -6.69 9.23 -6.22
N LEU A 88 -7.68 10.08 -6.48
CA LEU A 88 -8.71 10.46 -5.51
C LEU A 88 -9.62 9.27 -5.12
N PRO A 89 -10.16 8.47 -6.06
CA PRO A 89 -10.89 7.26 -5.70
C PRO A 89 -10.05 6.30 -4.87
N ALA A 90 -8.79 6.03 -5.24
CA ALA A 90 -7.92 5.15 -4.47
C ALA A 90 -7.64 5.68 -3.05
N PHE A 91 -7.43 6.99 -2.92
CA PHE A 91 -7.18 7.64 -1.64
C PHE A 91 -8.39 7.69 -0.71
N ILE A 92 -9.61 7.78 -1.26
CA ILE A 92 -10.85 7.80 -0.46
C ILE A 92 -11.37 6.38 -0.20
N LEU A 93 -11.42 5.51 -1.23
CA LEU A 93 -11.98 4.17 -1.11
C LEU A 93 -11.19 3.29 -0.15
N ILE A 94 -9.85 3.32 -0.19
CA ILE A 94 -9.04 2.41 0.63
C ILE A 94 -9.28 2.65 2.13
N PRO A 95 -9.14 3.89 2.67
CA PRO A 95 -9.46 4.16 4.06
C PRO A 95 -10.94 3.97 4.41
N TYR A 96 -11.85 4.30 3.49
CA TYR A 96 -13.29 4.14 3.72
C TYR A 96 -13.70 2.68 3.88
N LEU A 97 -13.19 1.79 3.03
CA LEU A 97 -13.43 0.35 3.15
C LEU A 97 -12.80 -0.23 4.41
N LEU A 98 -11.59 0.21 4.77
CA LEU A 98 -10.95 -0.19 6.03
C LEU A 98 -11.78 0.23 7.24
N PHE A 99 -12.29 1.46 7.25
CA PHE A 99 -13.17 1.96 8.31
C PHE A 99 -14.41 1.07 8.46
N ILE A 100 -15.11 0.75 7.37
CA ILE A 100 -16.28 -0.14 7.41
C ILE A 100 -15.91 -1.50 8.00
N ILE A 101 -14.85 -2.15 7.49
CA ILE A 101 -14.46 -3.49 7.94
C ILE A 101 -14.11 -3.50 9.43
N ILE A 102 -13.37 -2.50 9.90
CA ILE A 102 -12.98 -2.40 11.32
C ILE A 102 -14.21 -2.17 12.20
N THR A 103 -15.14 -1.31 11.78
CA THR A 103 -16.35 -1.00 12.55
C THR A 103 -17.27 -2.22 12.63
N GLU A 104 -17.48 -2.91 11.51
CA GLU A 104 -18.27 -4.15 11.44
C GLU A 104 -17.61 -5.29 12.25
N ALA A 105 -16.29 -5.44 12.17
CA ALA A 105 -15.57 -6.45 12.95
C ALA A 105 -15.67 -6.19 14.47
N LEU A 106 -15.60 -4.93 14.88
CA LEU A 106 -15.79 -4.55 16.29
C LEU A 106 -17.22 -4.84 16.76
N TYR A 107 -18.23 -4.47 15.95
CA TYR A 107 -19.62 -4.73 16.27
C TYR A 107 -19.92 -6.23 16.37
N ALA A 108 -19.40 -7.04 15.44
CA ALA A 108 -19.52 -8.49 15.47
C ALA A 108 -18.82 -9.12 16.70
N ASN A 109 -17.68 -8.57 17.14
CA ASN A 109 -16.98 -9.05 18.32
C ASN A 109 -17.72 -8.73 19.63
N ILE A 110 -18.45 -7.60 19.70
CA ILE A 110 -19.23 -7.20 20.88
C ILE A 110 -20.56 -8.00 20.98
N MET A 111 -21.06 -8.50 19.84
CA MET A 111 -22.34 -9.22 19.73
C MET A 111 -22.24 -10.74 19.97
N LEU A 112 -21.03 -11.31 19.94
CA LEU A 112 -20.73 -12.72 20.28
C LEU A 112 -20.36 -12.86 21.75
#